data_AF-A0A419EYS3-F1
#
_entry.id   AF-A0A419EYS3-F1
#
_cell.length_a   1.000
_cell.length_b   1.000
_cell.length_c   1.000
_cell.angle_alpha   90.00
_cell.angle_beta   90.00
_cell.angle_gamma   90.00
#
_symmetry.space_group_name_H-M   'P 1'
#
loop_
_entity.id
_entity.type
_entity.pdbx_description
1 polymer ?
#
loop_
_entity_poly.entity_id
_entity_poly.type
_entity_poly.pdbx_seq_one_letter_code
_entity_poly.pdbx_strand_id
1 'polypeptide(L)'
;MPANLTPEYLEAEKAYKQAKTSTEKMECLERMLSTIPKHKGTEKMQADIKRRIAQLKERMEGERARKRGGVSLVVKREGAGKVVLIGPPNSGKSQLLCSLTNAKPEVAPYPFTTRLPVPAMMPFEDVLIQLVELPAIAEEHCEPATVDNIRNADLVLVVVDLSATDPLEQLTCTLALLEKVKIKLSLTGNGEGSPFGWTGKKALVVANKSDCDEDSVILSLMRELWEGDLPIIAVSAEKGLQLEELRLEIFRRLDIIRVYSKVPGKSLQKDAPFTLKTGSTLLDFAAAVHKDFTQKLKFGKVWGSSAFDGQSVSTDYVLADGDIVELHI
;
A
#
# COMPACT_ATOMS: atom_id res chain seq x y z
N MET A 1 19.66 17.45 47.81
CA MET A 1 20.83 16.62 48.18
C MET A 1 21.57 16.29 46.90
N PRO A 2 22.91 16.38 46.85
CA PRO A 2 23.66 15.90 45.69
C PRO A 2 23.35 14.41 45.50
N ALA A 3 22.91 14.03 44.31
CA ALA A 3 22.65 12.63 43.98
C ALA A 3 23.98 11.88 44.03
N ASN A 4 24.04 10.77 44.77
CA ASN A 4 25.23 9.91 44.79
C ASN A 4 25.25 9.12 43.48
N LEU A 5 25.91 9.67 42.47
CA LEU A 5 26.00 9.06 41.13
C LEU A 5 27.05 7.95 41.14
N THR A 6 26.74 6.85 40.45
CA THR A 6 27.65 5.70 40.36
C THR A 6 28.91 6.07 39.56
N PRO A 7 30.07 5.46 39.86
CA PRO A 7 31.29 5.63 39.05
C PRO A 7 31.06 5.32 37.57
N GLU A 8 30.24 4.32 37.28
CA GLU A 8 29.83 3.91 35.93
C GLU A 8 29.04 5.01 35.20
N TYR A 9 28.14 5.71 35.90
CA TYR A 9 27.41 6.84 35.33
C TYR A 9 28.35 7.99 34.97
N LEU A 10 29.31 8.31 35.85
CA LEU A 10 30.27 9.39 35.63
C LEU A 10 31.22 9.07 34.47
N GLU A 11 31.56 7.80 34.28
CA GLU A 11 32.33 7.33 33.13
C GLU A 11 31.52 7.45 31.83
N ALA A 12 30.27 7.02 31.83
CA ALA A 12 29.36 7.15 30.68
C ALA A 12 29.09 8.63 30.32
N GLU A 13 29.01 9.52 31.30
CA GLU A 13 28.86 10.96 31.07
C GLU A 13 30.13 11.58 30.45
N LYS A 14 31.32 11.16 30.91
CA LYS A 14 32.60 11.58 30.28
C LYS A 14 32.70 11.08 28.85
N ALA A 15 32.33 9.83 28.60
CA ALA A 15 32.30 9.24 27.26
C ALA A 15 31.32 9.98 26.34
N TYR A 16 30.12 10.31 26.82
CA TYR A 16 29.14 11.12 26.07
C TYR A 16 29.70 12.50 25.65
N LYS A 17 30.46 13.16 26.53
CA LYS A 17 31.10 14.46 26.22
C LYS A 17 32.21 14.36 25.18
N GLN A 18 32.86 13.20 25.07
CA GLN A 18 33.95 12.94 24.13
C GLN A 18 33.48 12.32 22.80
N ALA A 19 32.29 11.72 22.79
CA ALA A 19 31.70 11.08 21.62
C ALA A 19 31.54 12.06 20.45
N LYS A 20 32.02 11.65 19.28
CA LYS A 20 32.01 12.49 18.06
C LYS A 20 30.88 12.11 17.12
N THR A 21 30.47 10.85 17.12
CA THR A 21 29.40 10.35 16.24
C THR A 21 28.05 10.29 16.96
N SER A 22 26.96 10.42 16.20
CA SER A 22 25.60 10.32 16.74
C SER A 22 25.31 8.92 17.31
N THR A 23 25.92 7.87 16.73
CA THR A 23 25.87 6.48 17.22
C THR A 23 26.58 6.31 18.56
N GLU A 24 27.81 6.80 18.71
CA GLU A 24 28.53 6.77 20.00
C GLU A 24 27.76 7.54 21.10
N LYS A 25 27.17 8.68 20.73
CA LYS A 25 26.36 9.47 21.66
C LYS A 25 25.10 8.73 22.12
N MET A 26 24.47 7.94 21.25
CA MET A 26 23.29 7.13 21.59
C MET A 26 23.65 6.05 22.60
N GLU A 27 24.70 5.27 22.32
CA GLU A 27 25.19 4.22 23.22
C GLU A 27 25.57 4.77 24.60
N CYS A 28 26.20 5.95 24.64
CA CYS A 28 26.53 6.60 25.91
C CYS A 28 25.28 7.03 26.69
N LEU A 29 24.26 7.59 26.02
CA LEU A 29 23.01 7.99 26.67
C LEU A 29 22.21 6.79 27.20
N GLU A 30 22.17 5.69 26.46
CA GLU A 30 21.54 4.44 26.92
C GLU A 30 22.25 3.86 28.14
N ARG A 31 23.59 3.90 28.14
CA ARG A 31 24.42 3.50 29.29
C ARG A 31 24.26 4.42 30.49
N MET A 32 24.08 5.72 30.27
CA MET A 32 23.75 6.67 31.34
C MET A 32 22.35 6.39 31.92
N LEU A 33 21.38 6.01 31.09
CA LEU A 33 20.02 5.68 31.54
C LEU A 33 19.95 4.37 32.33
N SER A 34 20.81 3.40 31.99
CA SER A 34 20.85 2.11 32.69
C SER A 34 21.57 2.17 34.03
N THR A 35 22.61 3.01 34.16
CA THR A 35 23.46 3.10 35.36
C THR A 35 23.03 4.17 36.36
N ILE A 36 22.13 5.10 35.98
CA ILE A 36 21.63 6.13 36.88
C ILE A 36 20.74 5.54 37.99
N PRO A 37 20.96 5.89 39.28
CA PRO A 37 20.09 5.45 40.37
C PRO A 37 18.63 5.85 40.14
N LYS A 38 17.65 4.98 40.42
CA LYS A 38 16.23 5.24 40.17
C LYS A 38 15.47 5.63 41.44
N HIS A 39 15.65 6.88 41.89
CA HIS A 39 14.94 7.43 43.05
C HIS A 39 14.56 8.91 42.83
N LYS A 40 13.76 9.47 43.73
CA LYS A 40 13.21 10.84 43.62
C LYS A 40 14.26 11.95 43.44
N GLY A 41 15.51 11.69 43.82
CA GLY A 41 16.63 12.63 43.68
C GLY A 41 17.24 12.70 42.27
N THR A 42 16.94 11.75 41.38
CA THR A 42 17.50 11.65 40.03
C THR A 42 16.44 11.68 38.93
N GLU A 43 15.16 11.83 39.26
CA GLU A 43 14.03 11.84 38.31
C GLU A 43 14.22 12.87 37.18
N LYS A 44 14.66 14.09 37.52
CA LYS A 44 14.91 15.14 36.52
C LYS A 44 16.01 14.75 35.53
N MET A 45 17.05 14.06 36.01
CA MET A 45 18.15 13.60 35.16
C MET A 45 17.72 12.44 34.26
N GLN A 46 16.91 11.51 34.77
CA GLN A 46 16.33 10.44 33.97
C GLN A 46 15.43 10.99 32.85
N ALA A 47 14.60 11.99 33.15
CA ALA A 47 13.75 12.64 32.16
C ALA A 47 14.59 13.35 31.08
N ASP A 48 15.66 14.03 31.47
CA ASP A 48 16.58 14.70 30.53
C ASP A 48 17.30 13.69 29.63
N ILE A 49 17.80 12.57 30.17
CA ILE A 49 18.45 11.51 29.39
C ILE A 49 17.47 10.91 28.37
N LYS A 50 16.24 10.56 28.80
CA LYS A 50 15.19 10.04 27.90
C LYS A 50 14.84 11.03 26.79
N ARG A 51 14.74 12.33 27.11
CA ARG A 51 14.50 13.39 26.12
C ARG A 51 15.64 13.48 25.11
N ARG A 52 16.89 13.42 25.56
CA ARG A 52 18.08 13.46 24.67
C ARG A 52 18.15 12.23 23.77
N ILE A 53 17.79 11.05 24.28
CA ILE A 53 17.69 9.81 23.47
C ILE A 53 16.65 10.01 22.36
N ALA A 54 15.44 10.48 22.70
CA ALA A 54 14.39 10.72 21.72
C ALA A 54 14.83 11.72 20.61
N GLN A 55 15.43 12.85 21.01
CA GLN A 55 15.92 13.87 20.07
C GLN A 55 17.07 13.36 19.19
N LEU A 56 17.99 12.57 19.75
CA LEU A 56 19.12 12.03 19.01
C LEU A 56 18.66 10.93 18.04
N LYS A 57 17.65 10.15 18.42
CA LYS A 57 17.04 9.12 17.58
C LYS A 57 16.39 9.75 16.34
N GLU A 58 15.58 10.79 16.54
CA GLU A 58 14.95 11.56 15.46
C GLU A 58 15.98 12.20 14.52
N ARG A 59 17.06 12.76 15.08
CA ARG A 59 18.17 13.34 14.29
C ARG A 59 18.90 12.28 13.46
N MET A 60 19.16 11.12 14.03
CA MET A 60 19.81 10.00 13.34
C MET A 60 18.92 9.43 12.22
N GLU A 61 17.62 9.37 12.43
CA GLU A 61 16.63 9.01 11.41
C GLU A 61 16.61 10.03 10.26
N GLY A 62 16.60 11.34 10.58
CA GLY A 62 16.67 12.41 9.58
C GLY A 62 18.00 12.48 8.81
N GLU A 63 19.13 12.23 9.46
CA GLU A 63 20.45 12.17 8.82
C GLU A 63 20.60 10.93 7.91
N ARG A 64 19.99 9.79 8.28
CA ARG A 64 19.90 8.59 7.43
C ARG A 64 19.02 8.83 6.20
N ALA A 65 17.92 9.55 6.34
CA ALA A 65 17.06 9.96 5.22
C ALA A 65 17.80 10.87 4.22
N ARG A 66 18.65 11.80 4.70
CA ARG A 66 19.47 12.68 3.85
C ARG A 66 20.64 11.97 3.15
N LYS A 67 21.33 11.03 3.83
CA LYS A 67 22.48 10.31 3.26
C LYS A 67 22.13 9.27 2.19
N ARG A 68 20.87 8.81 2.10
CA ARG A 68 20.43 7.78 1.15
C ARG A 68 20.14 8.25 -0.28
N GLY A 69 20.26 9.55 -0.58
CA GLY A 69 19.96 10.06 -1.93
C GLY A 69 18.54 9.71 -2.37
N GLY A 70 17.53 10.41 -1.85
CA GLY A 70 16.21 10.51 -2.50
C GLY A 70 15.48 9.20 -2.85
N VAL A 71 15.62 8.13 -2.06
CA VAL A 71 14.70 7.00 -2.18
C VAL A 71 13.34 7.46 -1.68
N SER A 72 12.46 7.84 -2.61
CA SER A 72 11.07 8.17 -2.31
C SER A 72 10.43 6.96 -1.64
N LEU A 73 10.04 7.11 -0.37
CA LEU A 73 9.23 6.13 0.34
C LEU A 73 7.83 5.98 -0.30
N VAL A 74 7.44 6.94 -1.14
CA VAL A 74 6.24 6.85 -1.97
C VAL A 74 6.58 6.11 -3.27
N VAL A 75 5.95 4.95 -3.46
CA VAL A 75 6.08 4.13 -4.66
C VAL A 75 5.31 4.80 -5.80
N LYS A 76 5.96 4.98 -6.96
CA LYS A 76 5.29 5.50 -8.16
C LYS A 76 4.35 4.45 -8.73
N ARG A 77 3.19 4.91 -9.23
CA ARG A 77 2.20 4.05 -9.89
C ARG A 77 2.79 3.45 -11.17
N GLU A 78 2.72 2.13 -11.31
CA GLU A 78 3.14 1.38 -12.50
C GLU A 78 2.06 0.39 -12.92
N GLY A 79 2.10 -0.05 -14.18
CA GLY A 79 1.15 -1.02 -14.73
C GLY A 79 -0.29 -0.51 -14.84
N ALA A 80 -1.22 -1.45 -14.85
CA ALA A 80 -2.66 -1.22 -15.02
C ALA A 80 -3.30 -0.50 -13.83
N GLY A 81 -2.76 -0.69 -12.63
CA GLY A 81 -3.24 -0.05 -11.40
C GLY A 81 -2.29 -0.27 -10.22
N LYS A 82 -2.37 0.62 -9.23
CA LYS A 82 -1.62 0.50 -7.97
C LYS A 82 -2.55 0.06 -6.83
N VAL A 83 -2.33 -1.13 -6.30
CA VAL A 83 -3.08 -1.70 -5.19
C VAL A 83 -2.20 -1.73 -3.95
N VAL A 84 -2.72 -1.28 -2.81
CA VAL A 84 -1.96 -1.18 -1.56
C VAL A 84 -2.50 -2.18 -0.55
N LEU A 85 -1.62 -2.99 0.04
CA LEU A 85 -1.97 -3.95 1.10
C LEU A 85 -1.69 -3.32 2.47
N ILE A 86 -2.71 -3.32 3.33
CA ILE A 86 -2.64 -2.87 4.73
C ILE A 86 -3.26 -3.91 5.66
N GLY A 87 -2.98 -3.79 6.95
CA GLY A 87 -3.51 -4.70 7.98
C GLY A 87 -2.51 -4.96 9.09
N PRO A 88 -2.93 -5.61 10.19
CA PRO A 88 -2.11 -5.83 11.37
C PRO A 88 -0.88 -6.70 11.08
N PRO A 89 0.15 -6.68 11.95
CA PRO A 89 1.26 -7.63 11.87
C PRO A 89 0.74 -9.07 11.79
N ASN A 90 1.47 -9.95 11.09
CA ASN A 90 1.17 -11.39 10.98
C ASN A 90 -0.15 -11.79 10.29
N SER A 91 -0.91 -10.85 9.72
CA SER A 91 -2.10 -11.17 8.88
C SER A 91 -1.78 -11.85 7.54
N GLY A 92 -0.49 -12.06 7.25
CA GLY A 92 -0.04 -12.74 6.03
C GLY A 92 0.04 -11.84 4.80
N LYS A 93 0.11 -10.51 4.95
CA LYS A 93 0.32 -9.55 3.83
C LYS A 93 1.48 -9.93 2.91
N SER A 94 2.65 -10.20 3.48
CA SER A 94 3.84 -10.55 2.68
C SER A 94 3.64 -11.86 1.95
N GLN A 95 3.07 -12.87 2.62
CA GLN A 95 2.74 -14.16 1.99
C GLN A 95 1.72 -13.98 0.85
N LEU A 96 0.69 -13.15 1.06
CA LEU A 96 -0.31 -12.84 0.04
C LEU A 96 0.32 -12.13 -1.16
N LEU A 97 1.23 -11.16 -0.93
CA LEU A 97 2.01 -10.51 -1.98
C LEU A 97 2.81 -11.54 -2.79
N CYS A 98 3.51 -12.48 -2.14
CA CYS A 98 4.25 -13.56 -2.80
C CYS A 98 3.35 -14.47 -3.63
N SER A 99 2.14 -14.73 -3.14
CA SER A 99 1.26 -15.74 -3.73
C SER A 99 0.47 -15.16 -4.91
N LEU A 100 0.22 -13.85 -4.88
CA LEU A 100 -0.41 -13.13 -5.98
C LEU A 100 0.61 -12.76 -7.07
N THR A 101 1.86 -12.52 -6.71
CA THR A 101 2.91 -12.09 -7.65
C THR A 101 3.91 -13.20 -7.94
N ASN A 102 4.66 -13.09 -9.04
CA ASN A 102 5.82 -13.96 -9.26
C ASN A 102 7.06 -13.51 -8.45
N ALA A 103 6.90 -12.62 -7.47
CA ALA A 103 8.00 -12.06 -6.71
C ALA A 103 8.47 -13.04 -5.63
N LYS A 104 9.79 -13.25 -5.56
CA LYS A 104 10.43 -13.79 -4.36
C LYS A 104 10.76 -12.59 -3.47
N PRO A 105 10.15 -12.41 -2.29
CA PRO A 105 10.58 -11.35 -1.40
C PRO A 105 12.01 -11.64 -0.98
N GLU A 106 12.89 -10.66 -1.15
CA GLU A 106 14.16 -10.67 -0.43
C GLU A 106 13.86 -10.41 1.04
N VAL A 107 13.66 -11.48 1.81
CA VAL A 107 13.56 -11.42 3.26
C VAL A 107 14.95 -11.08 3.79
N ALA A 108 15.23 -9.79 3.98
CA ALA A 108 16.44 -9.36 4.68
C ALA A 108 16.30 -9.71 6.18
N PRO A 109 17.17 -10.57 6.75
CA PRO A 109 17.00 -11.10 8.09
C PRO A 109 17.62 -10.13 9.09
N TYR A 110 16.99 -8.98 9.35
CA TYR A 110 17.48 -8.06 10.37
C TYR A 110 16.35 -7.45 11.20
N PRO A 111 16.40 -7.59 12.54
CA PRO A 111 15.59 -6.74 13.41
C PRO A 111 16.01 -5.28 13.19
N PHE A 112 15.06 -4.34 13.28
CA PHE A 112 15.26 -2.89 13.10
C PHE A 112 15.39 -2.34 11.66
N THR A 113 15.00 -3.08 10.63
CA THR A 113 14.82 -2.49 9.29
C THR A 113 13.58 -1.59 9.30
N THR A 114 13.72 -0.31 8.94
CA THR A 114 12.58 0.50 8.47
C THR A 114 11.97 -0.30 7.33
N ARG A 115 10.81 -0.94 7.55
CA ARG A 115 10.14 -1.70 6.51
C ARG A 115 9.79 -0.69 5.42
N LEU A 116 10.49 -0.75 4.31
CA LEU A 116 10.16 0.06 3.15
C LEU A 116 8.92 -0.57 2.50
N PRO A 117 8.06 0.23 1.86
CA PRO A 117 7.03 -0.32 0.98
C PRO A 117 7.65 -1.28 -0.05
N VAL A 118 7.05 -2.46 -0.21
CA VAL A 118 7.54 -3.50 -1.12
C VAL A 118 6.61 -3.57 -2.33
N PRO A 119 6.99 -2.99 -3.49
CA PRO A 119 6.24 -3.16 -4.72
C PRO A 119 6.51 -4.53 -5.36
N ALA A 120 5.47 -5.12 -5.94
CA ALA A 120 5.55 -6.34 -6.74
C ALA A 120 4.50 -6.30 -7.86
N MET A 121 4.75 -7.00 -8.97
CA MET A 121 3.82 -7.05 -10.10
C MET A 121 3.00 -8.34 -10.08
N MET A 122 1.69 -8.19 -9.99
CA MET A 122 0.70 -9.27 -10.14
C MET A 122 0.32 -9.38 -11.62
N PRO A 123 0.62 -10.50 -12.29
CA PRO A 123 0.07 -10.76 -13.61
C PRO A 123 -1.43 -11.03 -13.51
N PHE A 124 -2.19 -10.43 -14.43
CA PHE A 124 -3.61 -10.74 -14.63
C PHE A 124 -3.88 -10.71 -16.13
N GLU A 125 -4.19 -11.87 -16.70
CA GLU A 125 -4.30 -12.07 -18.15
C GLU A 125 -3.06 -11.50 -18.88
N ASP A 126 -3.22 -10.42 -19.62
CA ASP A 126 -2.21 -9.74 -20.43
C ASP A 126 -1.76 -8.38 -19.87
N VAL A 127 -2.15 -8.05 -18.64
CA VAL A 127 -1.73 -6.84 -17.93
C VAL A 127 -1.00 -7.16 -16.63
N LEU A 128 -0.19 -6.20 -16.15
CA LEU A 128 0.46 -6.26 -14.86
C LEU A 128 -0.16 -5.22 -13.92
N ILE A 129 -0.57 -5.64 -12.73
CA ILE A 129 -1.10 -4.78 -11.66
C ILE A 129 -0.03 -4.66 -10.58
N GLN A 130 0.29 -3.44 -10.17
CA GLN A 130 1.28 -3.19 -9.12
C GLN A 130 0.63 -3.39 -7.76
N LEU A 131 1.10 -4.36 -6.99
CA LEU A 131 0.78 -4.53 -5.58
C LEU A 131 1.88 -3.88 -4.73
N VAL A 132 1.51 -3.17 -3.67
CA VAL A 132 2.46 -2.54 -2.75
C VAL A 132 2.12 -2.96 -1.34
N GLU A 133 2.97 -3.78 -0.73
CA GLU A 133 2.86 -4.07 0.70
C GLU A 133 3.37 -2.87 1.50
N LEU A 134 2.53 -2.38 2.40
CA LEU A 134 2.95 -1.39 3.38
C LEU A 134 3.34 -2.05 4.70
N PRO A 135 4.26 -1.43 5.45
CA PRO A 135 4.53 -1.80 6.84
C PRO A 135 3.24 -1.86 7.65
N ALA A 136 3.23 -2.69 8.70
CA ALA A 136 2.09 -2.74 9.60
C ALA A 136 1.80 -1.34 10.15
N ILE A 137 0.57 -0.88 9.96
CA ILE A 137 0.10 0.38 10.51
C ILE A 137 -0.09 0.13 12.01
N ALA A 138 0.83 0.62 12.83
CA ALA A 138 0.72 0.55 14.29
C ALA A 138 0.18 1.88 14.83
N GLU A 139 -0.59 1.83 15.91
CA GLU A 139 -1.23 3.01 16.54
C GLU A 139 -0.27 4.14 16.87
N GLU A 140 1.00 3.82 17.11
CA GLU A 140 1.96 4.80 17.62
C GLU A 140 2.63 5.60 16.50
N HIS A 141 2.70 5.11 15.25
CA HIS A 141 3.42 5.77 14.15
C HIS A 141 2.85 5.44 12.75
N CYS A 142 1.99 6.30 12.22
CA CYS A 142 1.70 6.34 10.78
C CYS A 142 2.70 7.25 10.08
N GLU A 143 3.72 6.68 9.43
CA GLU A 143 4.67 7.47 8.65
C GLU A 143 3.95 8.22 7.50
N PRO A 144 4.26 9.51 7.24
CA PRO A 144 3.62 10.28 6.17
C PRO A 144 3.66 9.59 4.80
N ALA A 145 4.78 8.90 4.50
CA ALA A 145 4.92 8.17 3.25
C ALA A 145 3.95 6.98 3.13
N THR A 146 3.61 6.31 4.22
CA THR A 146 2.60 5.24 4.24
C THR A 146 1.23 5.82 3.87
N VAL A 147 0.87 6.95 4.48
CA VAL A 147 -0.37 7.68 4.19
C VAL A 147 -0.41 8.11 2.72
N ASP A 148 0.68 8.64 2.19
CA ASP A 148 0.78 9.05 0.78
C ASP A 148 0.67 7.87 -0.19
N ASN A 149 1.23 6.70 0.16
CA ASN A 149 1.04 5.50 -0.65
C ASN A 149 -0.43 5.08 -0.72
N ILE A 150 -1.15 5.12 0.41
CA ILE A 150 -2.59 4.80 0.48
C ILE A 150 -3.40 5.83 -0.31
N ARG A 151 -3.12 7.13 -0.15
CA ARG A 151 -3.80 8.21 -0.89
C ARG A 151 -3.65 8.07 -2.40
N ASN A 152 -2.47 7.64 -2.86
CA ASN A 152 -2.15 7.45 -4.28
C ASN A 152 -2.51 6.06 -4.83
N ALA A 153 -3.10 5.16 -4.04
CA ALA A 153 -3.52 3.84 -4.51
C ALA A 153 -4.78 3.93 -5.40
N ASP A 154 -4.94 3.06 -6.38
CA ASP A 154 -6.24 2.87 -7.07
C ASP A 154 -7.21 2.04 -6.21
N LEU A 155 -6.68 1.09 -5.41
CA LEU A 155 -7.43 0.17 -4.55
C LEU A 155 -6.63 -0.14 -3.27
N VAL A 156 -7.32 -0.32 -2.14
CA VAL A 156 -6.73 -0.74 -0.86
C VAL A 156 -7.25 -2.12 -0.47
N LEU A 157 -6.34 -3.05 -0.18
CA LEU A 157 -6.67 -4.36 0.38
C LEU A 157 -6.43 -4.34 1.89
N VAL A 158 -7.49 -4.53 2.66
CA VAL A 158 -7.41 -4.66 4.12
C VAL A 158 -7.30 -6.14 4.47
N VAL A 159 -6.09 -6.57 4.82
CA VAL A 159 -5.79 -7.99 5.08
C VAL A 159 -5.95 -8.29 6.57
N VAL A 160 -6.91 -9.15 6.90
CA VAL A 160 -7.16 -9.67 8.25
C VAL A 160 -6.85 -11.16 8.33
N ASP A 161 -6.59 -11.64 9.54
CA ASP A 161 -6.27 -13.04 9.82
C ASP A 161 -7.50 -13.77 10.37
N LEU A 162 -8.06 -14.73 9.64
CA LEU A 162 -9.20 -15.52 10.10
C LEU A 162 -8.84 -16.48 11.25
N SER A 163 -7.57 -16.87 11.39
CA SER A 163 -7.10 -17.73 12.48
C SER A 163 -6.86 -16.97 13.79
N ALA A 164 -6.97 -15.64 13.77
CA ALA A 164 -6.82 -14.81 14.96
C ALA A 164 -8.05 -14.90 15.88
N THR A 165 -7.85 -14.53 17.15
CA THR A 165 -8.93 -14.55 18.16
C THR A 165 -10.13 -13.68 17.77
N ASP A 166 -9.88 -12.51 17.18
CA ASP A 166 -10.94 -11.61 16.71
C ASP A 166 -10.54 -10.92 15.38
N PRO A 167 -10.91 -11.49 14.23
CA PRO A 167 -10.64 -10.90 12.91
C PRO A 167 -11.42 -9.60 12.65
N LEU A 168 -12.58 -9.43 13.29
CA LEU A 168 -13.44 -8.25 13.12
C LEU A 168 -12.86 -7.05 13.86
N GLU A 169 -12.31 -7.27 15.06
CA GLU A 169 -11.55 -6.25 15.79
C GLU A 169 -10.34 -5.79 14.97
N GLN A 170 -9.60 -6.72 14.33
CA GLN A 170 -8.48 -6.36 13.45
C GLN A 170 -8.90 -5.42 12.31
N LEU A 171 -10.04 -5.71 11.65
CA LEU A 171 -10.60 -4.85 10.61
C LEU A 171 -10.95 -3.47 11.19
N THR A 172 -11.71 -3.45 12.28
CA THR A 172 -12.21 -2.21 12.91
C THR A 172 -11.06 -1.32 13.39
N CYS A 173 -10.05 -1.89 14.05
CA CYS A 173 -8.84 -1.17 14.45
C CYS A 173 -8.08 -0.61 13.24
N THR A 174 -7.93 -1.39 12.16
CA THR A 174 -7.25 -0.93 10.95
C THR A 174 -7.98 0.26 10.30
N LEU A 175 -9.31 0.23 10.27
CA LEU A 175 -10.12 1.33 9.75
C LEU A 175 -10.03 2.57 10.65
N ALA A 176 -10.12 2.40 11.97
CA ALA A 176 -9.96 3.50 12.93
C ALA A 176 -8.59 4.19 12.81
N LEU A 177 -7.52 3.44 12.51
CA LEU A 177 -6.19 3.99 12.23
C LEU A 177 -6.17 4.88 10.98
N LEU A 178 -6.88 4.50 9.94
CA LEU A 178 -6.98 5.29 8.70
C LEU A 178 -7.80 6.56 8.91
N GLU A 179 -8.87 6.49 9.71
CA GLU A 179 -9.68 7.66 10.05
C GLU A 179 -8.88 8.71 10.80
N LYS A 180 -7.97 8.30 11.70
CA LYS A 180 -7.02 9.21 12.39
C LYS A 180 -6.16 10.02 11.40
N VAL A 181 -5.83 9.44 10.23
CA VAL A 181 -5.08 10.12 9.15
C VAL A 181 -5.97 10.67 8.02
N LYS A 182 -7.27 10.79 8.27
CA LYS A 182 -8.30 11.33 7.37
C LYS A 182 -8.45 10.55 6.07
N ILE A 183 -8.33 9.23 6.14
CA ILE A 183 -8.61 8.31 5.03
C ILE A 183 -9.84 7.50 5.38
N LYS A 184 -10.84 7.50 4.49
CA LYS A 184 -12.03 6.66 4.59
C LYS A 184 -11.98 5.61 3.50
N LEU A 185 -12.18 4.35 3.87
CA LEU A 185 -12.35 3.26 2.92
C LEU A 185 -13.84 3.04 2.66
N SER A 186 -14.21 2.80 1.40
CA SER A 186 -15.59 2.48 1.01
C SER A 186 -15.62 1.64 -0.25
N LEU A 187 -16.80 1.10 -0.57
CA LEU A 187 -17.03 0.29 -1.78
C LEU A 187 -16.66 1.03 -3.07
N THR A 188 -17.06 2.30 -3.16
CA THR A 188 -16.92 3.15 -4.35
C THR A 188 -15.73 4.09 -4.27
N GLY A 189 -15.12 4.24 -3.09
CA GLY A 189 -14.06 5.21 -2.84
C GLY A 189 -14.51 6.67 -2.88
N ASN A 190 -15.82 6.92 -3.02
CA ASN A 190 -16.36 8.26 -2.96
C ASN A 190 -16.26 8.76 -1.52
N GLY A 191 -15.69 9.94 -1.32
CA GLY A 191 -15.64 10.62 -0.03
C GLY A 191 -16.99 11.20 0.41
N GLU A 192 -18.11 10.72 -0.14
CA GLU A 192 -19.45 11.19 0.18
C GLU A 192 -19.71 11.03 1.69
N GLY A 193 -20.22 12.11 2.31
CA GLY A 193 -20.42 12.19 3.76
C GLY A 193 -19.13 12.28 4.59
N SER A 194 -17.94 12.39 3.98
CA SER A 194 -16.68 12.56 4.72
C SER A 194 -16.40 14.03 5.00
N PRO A 195 -15.81 14.38 6.17
CA PRO A 195 -15.46 15.77 6.46
C PRO A 195 -14.47 16.36 5.45
N PHE A 196 -14.42 17.69 5.35
CA PHE A 196 -13.49 18.39 4.46
C PHE A 196 -12.03 17.98 4.72
N GLY A 197 -11.30 17.69 3.63
CA GLY A 197 -9.89 17.27 3.68
C GLY A 197 -9.67 15.78 3.92
N TRP A 198 -10.73 14.96 3.94
CA TRP A 198 -10.63 13.51 3.95
C TRP A 198 -10.45 12.96 2.54
N THR A 199 -9.78 11.82 2.43
CA THR A 199 -9.58 11.09 1.17
C THR A 199 -10.37 9.78 1.21
N GLY A 200 -11.32 9.61 0.29
CA GLY A 200 -12.02 8.35 0.07
C GLY A 200 -11.18 7.43 -0.82
N LYS A 201 -11.03 6.14 -0.44
CA LYS A 201 -10.36 5.12 -1.26
C LYS A 201 -11.26 3.90 -1.40
N LYS A 202 -11.30 3.32 -2.61
CA LYS A 202 -11.90 2.01 -2.85
C LYS A 202 -11.16 0.97 -2.03
N ALA A 203 -11.89 0.05 -1.42
CA ALA A 203 -11.28 -1.02 -0.66
C ALA A 203 -12.00 -2.36 -0.76
N LEU A 204 -11.25 -3.41 -0.46
CA LEU A 204 -11.68 -4.80 -0.35
C LEU A 204 -11.04 -5.40 0.89
N VAL A 205 -11.82 -6.11 1.71
CA VAL A 205 -11.30 -6.87 2.84
C VAL A 205 -10.89 -8.25 2.35
N VAL A 206 -9.65 -8.62 2.67
CA VAL A 206 -9.10 -9.94 2.39
C VAL A 206 -8.97 -10.69 3.71
N ALA A 207 -9.87 -11.63 3.93
CA ALA A 207 -9.88 -12.50 5.10
C ALA A 207 -8.95 -13.70 4.83
N ASN A 208 -7.68 -13.54 5.19
CA ASN A 208 -6.62 -14.48 4.88
C ASN A 208 -6.55 -15.63 5.91
N LYS A 209 -5.79 -16.68 5.57
CA LYS A 209 -5.64 -17.92 6.35
C LYS A 209 -6.95 -18.71 6.52
N SER A 210 -7.80 -18.68 5.48
CA SER A 210 -8.96 -19.59 5.36
C SER A 210 -8.47 -20.98 4.98
N ASP A 211 -7.89 -21.69 5.94
CA ASP A 211 -7.17 -22.95 5.75
C ASP A 211 -8.02 -24.17 6.11
N CYS A 212 -9.03 -24.04 6.97
CA CYS A 212 -9.87 -25.14 7.43
C CYS A 212 -11.37 -24.80 7.32
N ASP A 213 -12.22 -25.84 7.47
CA ASP A 213 -13.67 -25.69 7.35
C ASP A 213 -14.26 -24.81 8.47
N GLU A 214 -13.64 -24.78 9.65
CA GLU A 214 -14.07 -23.93 10.78
C GLU A 214 -13.98 -22.42 10.45
N ASP A 215 -13.05 -22.03 9.56
CA ASP A 215 -12.90 -20.65 9.11
C ASP A 215 -14.14 -20.14 8.36
N SER A 216 -14.93 -21.05 7.76
CA SER A 216 -16.18 -20.69 7.08
C SER A 216 -17.25 -20.17 8.06
N VAL A 217 -17.26 -20.68 9.29
CA VAL A 217 -18.17 -20.22 10.36
C VAL A 217 -17.73 -18.85 10.85
N ILE A 218 -16.42 -18.67 11.08
CA ILE A 218 -15.83 -17.38 11.49
C ILE A 218 -16.10 -16.31 10.43
N LEU A 219 -15.89 -16.63 9.15
CA LEU A 219 -16.18 -15.73 8.04
C LEU A 219 -17.67 -15.36 7.97
N SER A 220 -18.57 -16.31 8.23
CA SER A 220 -20.01 -16.06 8.23
C SER A 220 -20.41 -15.13 9.38
N LEU A 221 -19.88 -15.37 10.58
CA LEU A 221 -20.09 -14.50 11.74
C LEU A 221 -19.52 -13.11 11.49
N MET A 222 -18.31 -13.01 10.93
CA MET A 222 -17.69 -11.74 10.58
C MET A 222 -18.55 -10.95 9.59
N ARG A 223 -19.12 -11.61 8.57
CA ARG A 223 -20.01 -10.97 7.59
C ARG A 223 -21.35 -10.52 8.20
N GLU A 224 -21.88 -11.27 9.17
CA GLU A 224 -23.13 -10.93 9.85
C GLU A 224 -22.96 -9.76 10.83
N LEU A 225 -21.83 -9.73 11.56
CA LEU A 225 -21.52 -8.68 12.53
C LEU A 225 -20.93 -7.41 11.88
N TRP A 226 -20.43 -7.51 10.65
CA TRP A 226 -19.85 -6.37 9.94
C TRP A 226 -20.92 -5.44 9.39
N GLU A 227 -21.01 -4.24 9.96
CA GLU A 227 -22.00 -3.22 9.56
C GLU A 227 -21.54 -2.34 8.38
N GLY A 228 -20.32 -2.54 7.85
CA GLY A 228 -19.77 -1.72 6.78
C GLY A 228 -20.09 -2.21 5.36
N ASP A 229 -19.78 -1.39 4.37
CA ASP A 229 -20.06 -1.65 2.95
C ASP A 229 -18.92 -2.37 2.21
N LEU A 230 -17.81 -2.64 2.90
CA LEU A 230 -16.65 -3.25 2.27
C LEU A 230 -16.89 -4.73 1.95
N PRO A 231 -16.62 -5.18 0.72
CA PRO A 231 -16.71 -6.58 0.35
C PRO A 231 -15.64 -7.38 1.10
N ILE A 232 -15.95 -8.63 1.46
CA ILE A 232 -15.04 -9.53 2.17
C ILE A 232 -14.83 -10.80 1.34
N ILE A 233 -13.60 -11.03 0.89
CA ILE A 233 -13.17 -12.25 0.21
C ILE A 233 -12.25 -13.04 1.13
N ALA A 234 -12.55 -14.32 1.33
CA ALA A 234 -11.69 -15.22 2.08
C ALA A 234 -10.68 -15.89 1.17
N VAL A 235 -9.43 -16.00 1.61
CA VAL A 235 -8.35 -16.64 0.86
C VAL A 235 -7.44 -17.43 1.79
N SER A 236 -6.70 -18.37 1.21
CA SER A 236 -5.49 -18.88 1.83
C SER A 236 -4.30 -18.57 0.94
N ALA A 237 -3.49 -17.59 1.36
CA ALA A 237 -2.23 -17.31 0.68
C ALA A 237 -1.24 -18.48 0.77
N GLU A 238 -1.27 -19.26 1.85
CA GLU A 238 -0.38 -20.40 2.02
C GLU A 238 -0.78 -21.59 1.14
N LYS A 239 -2.08 -21.91 1.08
CA LYS A 239 -2.61 -23.06 0.32
C LYS A 239 -3.00 -22.71 -1.11
N GLY A 240 -2.98 -21.44 -1.50
CA GLY A 240 -3.38 -20.97 -2.83
C GLY A 240 -4.89 -20.95 -3.07
N LEU A 241 -5.71 -20.93 -2.02
CA LEU A 241 -7.17 -20.98 -2.14
C LEU A 241 -7.76 -19.61 -2.46
N GLN A 242 -8.69 -19.57 -3.42
CA GLN A 242 -9.42 -18.36 -3.86
C GLN A 242 -8.53 -17.21 -4.37
N LEU A 243 -7.26 -17.47 -4.68
CA LEU A 243 -6.36 -16.43 -5.20
C LEU A 243 -6.77 -15.92 -6.59
N GLU A 244 -7.28 -16.78 -7.47
CA GLU A 244 -7.78 -16.34 -8.79
C GLU A 244 -9.02 -15.46 -8.68
N GLU A 245 -9.95 -15.78 -7.78
CA GLU A 245 -11.11 -14.92 -7.52
C GLU A 245 -10.67 -13.57 -6.95
N LEU A 246 -9.67 -13.56 -6.06
CA LEU A 246 -9.09 -12.31 -5.56
C LEU A 246 -8.45 -11.49 -6.68
N ARG A 247 -7.71 -12.12 -7.62
CA ARG A 247 -7.14 -11.41 -8.79
C ARG A 247 -8.23 -10.78 -9.65
N LEU A 248 -9.30 -11.53 -9.91
CA LEU A 248 -10.44 -11.08 -10.69
C LEU A 248 -11.17 -9.91 -10.01
N GLU A 249 -11.42 -10.00 -8.71
CA GLU A 249 -12.06 -8.91 -7.96
C GLU A 249 -11.16 -7.67 -7.90
N ILE A 250 -9.85 -7.83 -7.71
CA ILE A 250 -8.89 -6.72 -7.80
C ILE A 250 -9.02 -6.01 -9.15
N PHE A 251 -9.00 -6.76 -10.27
CA PHE A 251 -9.11 -6.18 -11.61
C PHE A 251 -10.44 -5.43 -11.79
N ARG A 252 -11.57 -6.04 -11.41
CA ARG A 252 -12.90 -5.39 -11.49
C ARG A 252 -12.94 -4.08 -10.72
N ARG A 253 -12.37 -4.06 -9.51
CA ARG A 253 -12.37 -2.90 -8.60
C ARG A 253 -11.46 -1.76 -9.02
N LEU A 254 -10.51 -2.01 -9.92
CA LEU A 254 -9.68 -0.96 -10.48
C LEU A 254 -10.46 -0.05 -11.45
N ASP A 255 -11.64 -0.50 -11.90
CA ASP A 255 -12.51 0.17 -12.89
C ASP A 255 -11.71 0.62 -14.10
N ILE A 256 -11.04 -0.36 -14.70
CA ILE A 256 -10.21 -0.20 -15.89
C ILE A 256 -10.71 -1.08 -17.03
N ILE A 257 -10.38 -0.66 -18.24
CA ILE A 257 -10.59 -1.41 -19.47
C ILE A 257 -9.27 -1.58 -20.21
N ARG A 258 -9.13 -2.68 -20.93
CA ARG A 258 -8.01 -3.00 -21.81
C ARG A 258 -8.43 -2.73 -23.25
N VAL A 259 -7.64 -1.91 -23.92
CA VAL A 259 -7.87 -1.52 -25.31
C VAL A 259 -6.64 -1.88 -26.14
N TYR A 260 -6.86 -2.65 -27.21
CA TYR A 260 -5.79 -3.16 -28.06
C TYR A 260 -5.62 -2.27 -29.27
N SER A 261 -4.41 -1.73 -29.45
CA SER A 261 -4.12 -0.92 -30.63
C SER A 261 -3.90 -1.81 -31.85
N LYS A 262 -4.54 -1.46 -32.95
CA LYS A 262 -4.31 -2.04 -34.27
C LYS A 262 -3.77 -0.96 -35.21
N VAL A 263 -2.64 -1.25 -35.84
CA VAL A 263 -2.06 -0.38 -36.87
C VAL A 263 -2.71 -0.72 -38.22
N PRO A 264 -3.13 0.28 -39.02
CA PRO A 264 -3.70 0.05 -40.35
C PRO A 264 -2.80 -0.85 -41.21
N GLY A 265 -3.38 -1.93 -41.74
CA GLY A 265 -2.68 -2.90 -42.60
C GLY A 265 -1.74 -3.88 -41.88
N LYS A 266 -1.67 -3.86 -40.54
CA LYS A 266 -0.93 -4.86 -39.75
C LYS A 266 -1.87 -5.79 -38.98
N SER A 267 -1.34 -6.96 -38.62
CA SER A 267 -2.00 -7.88 -37.69
C SER A 267 -2.05 -7.28 -36.29
N LEU A 268 -3.11 -7.62 -35.55
CA LEU A 268 -3.27 -7.24 -34.15
C LEU A 268 -2.16 -7.84 -33.28
N GLN A 269 -1.57 -7.03 -32.41
CA GLN A 269 -0.71 -7.51 -31.33
C GLN A 269 -1.53 -7.48 -30.04
N LYS A 270 -1.75 -8.63 -29.41
CA LYS A 270 -2.58 -8.74 -28.20
C LYS A 270 -1.78 -8.66 -26.90
N ASP A 271 -0.45 -8.58 -27.00
CA ASP A 271 0.43 -8.93 -25.89
C ASP A 271 0.68 -7.74 -24.94
N ALA A 272 0.20 -6.55 -25.29
CA ALA A 272 0.38 -5.32 -24.54
C ALA A 272 -0.79 -4.34 -24.79
N PRO A 273 -1.97 -4.57 -24.18
CA PRO A 273 -3.08 -3.62 -24.28
C PRO A 273 -2.74 -2.32 -23.55
N PHE A 274 -3.43 -1.25 -23.93
CA PHE A 274 -3.49 -0.02 -23.15
C PHE A 274 -4.53 -0.18 -22.06
N THR A 275 -4.21 0.28 -20.85
CA THR A 275 -5.17 0.32 -19.74
C THR A 275 -5.73 1.73 -19.57
N LEU A 276 -7.05 1.86 -19.65
CA LEU A 276 -7.80 3.10 -19.45
C LEU A 276 -8.80 2.94 -18.31
N LYS A 277 -9.37 4.04 -17.82
CA LYS A 277 -10.49 3.95 -16.85
C LYS A 277 -11.78 3.59 -17.57
N THR A 278 -12.67 2.88 -16.88
CA THR A 278 -14.03 2.61 -17.39
C THR A 278 -14.73 3.93 -17.73
N GLY A 279 -15.37 3.98 -18.89
CA GLY A 279 -15.99 5.20 -19.42
C GLY A 279 -15.05 6.08 -20.28
N SER A 280 -13.78 5.68 -20.45
CA SER A 280 -12.88 6.36 -21.38
C SER A 280 -13.35 6.27 -22.83
N THR A 281 -13.11 7.35 -23.57
CA THR A 281 -13.51 7.51 -24.97
C THR A 281 -12.40 7.13 -25.94
N LEU A 282 -12.73 7.07 -27.23
CA LEU A 282 -11.75 6.94 -28.30
C LEU A 282 -10.68 8.04 -28.25
N LEU A 283 -11.06 9.26 -27.90
CA LEU A 283 -10.13 10.38 -27.75
C LEU A 283 -9.13 10.16 -26.59
N ASP A 284 -9.60 9.64 -25.46
CA ASP A 284 -8.75 9.30 -24.32
C ASP A 284 -7.75 8.21 -24.67
N PHE A 285 -8.20 7.19 -25.42
CA PHE A 285 -7.31 6.16 -25.96
C PHE A 285 -6.26 6.74 -26.90
N ALA A 286 -6.63 7.64 -27.82
CA ALA A 286 -5.67 8.30 -28.70
C ALA A 286 -4.62 9.10 -27.91
N ALA A 287 -5.03 9.79 -26.84
CA ALA A 287 -4.11 10.50 -25.94
C ALA A 287 -3.13 9.55 -25.23
N ALA A 288 -3.59 8.36 -24.83
CA ALA A 288 -2.77 7.33 -24.20
C ALA A 288 -1.76 6.72 -25.17
N VAL A 289 -2.10 6.60 -26.46
CA VAL A 289 -1.17 6.14 -27.50
C VAL A 289 -0.10 7.22 -27.79
N HIS A 290 -0.53 8.46 -28.05
CA HIS A 290 0.39 9.58 -28.27
C HIS A 290 -0.31 10.93 -28.10
N LYS A 291 0.33 11.88 -27.39
CA LYS A 291 -0.26 13.19 -27.07
C LYS A 291 -0.79 13.96 -28.30
N ASP A 292 -0.03 13.92 -29.39
CA ASP A 292 -0.38 14.64 -30.64
C ASP A 292 -1.57 14.05 -31.40
N PHE A 293 -2.00 12.82 -31.10
CA PHE A 293 -3.09 12.17 -31.84
C PHE A 293 -4.42 12.83 -31.53
N THR A 294 -4.60 13.39 -30.35
CA THR A 294 -5.83 14.08 -29.93
C THR A 294 -6.25 15.20 -30.89
N GLN A 295 -5.30 15.95 -31.45
CA GLN A 295 -5.59 17.06 -32.38
C GLN A 295 -5.80 16.61 -33.83
N LYS A 296 -5.32 15.42 -34.19
CA LYS A 296 -5.35 14.91 -35.56
C LYS A 296 -6.41 13.84 -35.77
N LEU A 297 -6.91 13.24 -34.69
CA LEU A 297 -7.88 12.15 -34.74
C LEU A 297 -9.15 12.58 -35.46
N LYS A 298 -9.48 11.88 -36.55
CA LYS A 298 -10.72 12.10 -37.31
C LYS A 298 -11.81 11.14 -36.86
N PHE A 299 -11.46 9.85 -36.77
CA PHE A 299 -12.34 8.77 -36.33
C PHE A 299 -11.49 7.55 -35.96
N GLY A 300 -12.12 6.53 -35.38
CA GLY A 300 -11.49 5.23 -35.13
C GLY A 300 -12.33 4.11 -35.70
N LYS A 301 -11.73 2.97 -35.97
CA LYS A 301 -12.45 1.72 -36.21
C LYS A 301 -12.34 0.82 -34.99
N VAL A 302 -13.47 0.28 -34.55
CA VAL A 302 -13.55 -0.57 -33.36
C VAL A 302 -14.01 -1.98 -33.74
N TRP A 303 -13.45 -2.98 -33.08
CA TRP A 303 -13.93 -4.36 -33.06
C TRP A 303 -14.14 -4.77 -31.60
N GLY A 304 -15.23 -5.50 -31.31
CA GLY A 304 -15.61 -5.87 -29.94
C GLY A 304 -16.97 -5.27 -29.57
N SER A 305 -16.97 -4.16 -28.83
CA SER A 305 -18.17 -3.51 -28.30
C SER A 305 -19.00 -2.74 -29.32
N SER A 306 -18.47 -2.50 -30.52
CA SER A 306 -19.19 -1.87 -31.62
C SER A 306 -20.29 -2.77 -32.16
N ALA A 307 -21.30 -2.16 -32.80
CA ALA A 307 -22.41 -2.93 -33.39
C ALA A 307 -21.95 -3.86 -34.52
N PHE A 308 -20.89 -3.45 -35.23
CA PHE A 308 -20.26 -4.23 -36.29
C PHE A 308 -18.74 -4.17 -36.17
N ASP A 309 -18.09 -5.26 -36.57
CA ASP A 309 -16.63 -5.35 -36.64
C ASP A 309 -16.05 -4.33 -37.62
N GLY A 310 -15.15 -3.49 -37.13
CA GLY A 310 -14.49 -2.44 -37.92
C GLY A 310 -15.38 -1.23 -38.18
N GLN A 311 -16.44 -1.04 -37.38
CA GLN A 311 -17.31 0.12 -37.46
C GLN A 311 -16.51 1.40 -37.19
N SER A 312 -16.69 2.41 -38.05
CA SER A 312 -16.18 3.75 -37.79
C SER A 312 -16.98 4.41 -36.66
N VAL A 313 -16.28 4.85 -35.62
CA VAL A 313 -16.86 5.54 -34.47
C VAL A 313 -16.24 6.93 -34.32
N SER A 314 -17.00 7.85 -33.73
CA SER A 314 -16.57 9.21 -33.42
C SER A 314 -15.61 9.26 -32.23
N THR A 315 -15.00 10.41 -32.00
CA THR A 315 -13.99 10.62 -30.95
C THR A 315 -14.54 10.48 -29.53
N ASP A 316 -15.82 10.72 -29.33
CA ASP A 316 -16.56 10.62 -28.07
C ASP A 316 -17.13 9.21 -27.79
N TYR A 317 -16.92 8.26 -28.70
CA TYR A 317 -17.36 6.87 -28.50
C TYR A 317 -16.69 6.28 -27.26
N VAL A 318 -17.50 5.75 -26.34
CA VAL A 318 -17.05 5.11 -25.10
C VAL A 318 -16.59 3.68 -25.42
N LEU A 319 -15.34 3.38 -25.06
CA LEU A 319 -14.73 2.07 -25.28
C LEU A 319 -15.08 1.10 -24.14
N ALA A 320 -15.01 -0.20 -24.43
CA ALA A 320 -15.19 -1.28 -23.48
C ALA A 320 -13.90 -2.11 -23.31
N ASP A 321 -13.85 -2.92 -22.24
CA ASP A 321 -12.78 -3.90 -22.04
C ASP A 321 -12.77 -4.91 -23.19
N GLY A 322 -11.61 -5.16 -23.77
CA GLY A 322 -11.48 -6.09 -24.89
C GLY A 322 -11.44 -5.42 -26.26
N ASP A 323 -11.78 -4.13 -26.37
CA ASP A 323 -11.92 -3.47 -27.65
C ASP A 323 -10.59 -3.39 -28.41
N ILE A 324 -10.66 -3.68 -29.70
CA ILE A 324 -9.55 -3.47 -30.63
C ILE A 324 -9.83 -2.18 -31.39
N VAL A 325 -8.85 -1.28 -31.42
CA VAL A 325 -9.02 0.06 -31.98
C VAL A 325 -7.93 0.38 -33.00
N GLU A 326 -8.36 0.75 -34.20
CA GLU A 326 -7.52 1.32 -35.25
C GLU A 326 -7.79 2.83 -35.36
N LEU A 327 -6.78 3.65 -35.05
CA LEU A 327 -6.89 5.11 -35.06
C LEU A 327 -6.66 5.67 -36.47
N HIS A 328 -7.54 6.56 -36.93
CA HIS A 328 -7.39 7.30 -38.19
C HIS A 328 -7.20 8.80 -37.93
N ILE A 329 -5.97 9.27 -38.19
CA ILE A 329 -5.51 10.66 -38.04
C ILE A 329 -5.44 11.41 -39.39
#